data_AF-J2TAI0-F1
#
_entry.id   AF-J2TAI0-F1
#
_cell.length_a   1.000
_cell.length_b   1.000
_cell.length_c   1.000
_cell.angle_alpha   90.00
_cell.angle_beta   90.00
_cell.angle_gamma   90.00
#
_symmetry.space_group_name_H-M   'P 1'
#
loop_
_entity.id
_entity.type
_entity.pdbx_description
1 polymer ?
#
loop_
_entity_poly.entity_id
_entity_poly.type
_entity_poly.pdbx_seq_one_letter_code
_entity_poly.pdbx_strand_id
1 'polypeptide(L)'
;MGSDHDPFGKKLERRAIQIGLRNNFIQSFAKEDIILIEDISDFVREQHYLVLKDDLESLMIPYEKPLTFKDQELNRKLKLNETGY
;
A
#
# COMPACT_ATOMS: atom_id res chain seq x y z
N MET A 1 13.08 -3.42 -5.13
CA MET A 1 11.79 -3.27 -5.83
C MET A 1 10.92 -2.32 -5.02
N GLY A 2 10.47 -1.21 -5.61
CA GLY A 2 9.56 -0.26 -4.95
C GLY A 2 8.12 -0.75 -4.98
N SER A 3 7.25 -0.11 -4.21
CA SER A 3 5.81 -0.42 -4.15
C SER A 3 5.11 -0.21 -5.51
N ASP A 4 5.77 0.44 -6.49
CA ASP A 4 5.25 0.77 -7.83
C ASP A 4 5.29 -0.37 -8.83
N HIS A 5 5.66 -1.58 -8.42
CA HIS A 5 5.85 -2.70 -9.34
C HIS A 5 4.97 -3.89 -8.99
N ASP A 6 4.45 -4.57 -10.02
CA ASP A 6 3.88 -5.91 -9.88
C ASP A 6 4.98 -6.93 -9.48
N PRO A 7 4.62 -8.18 -9.13
CA PRO A 7 5.60 -9.22 -8.79
C PRO A 7 6.65 -9.50 -9.88
N PHE A 8 6.45 -9.03 -11.12
CA PHE A 8 7.35 -9.15 -12.26
C PHE A 8 8.18 -7.89 -12.53
N GLY A 9 8.05 -6.84 -11.73
CA GLY A 9 8.77 -5.60 -11.93
C GLY A 9 8.11 -4.63 -12.91
N LYS A 10 6.90 -4.90 -13.42
CA LYS A 10 6.18 -3.96 -14.29
C LYS A 10 5.58 -2.83 -13.47
N LYS A 11 5.69 -1.61 -13.99
CA LYS A 11 5.17 -0.41 -13.34
C LYS A 11 3.65 -0.43 -13.29
N LEU A 12 3.08 -0.21 -12.11
CA LEU A 12 1.65 -0.01 -11.91
C LEU A 12 1.29 1.47 -12.06
N GLU A 13 0.18 1.76 -12.75
CA GLU A 13 -0.38 3.11 -12.82
C GLU A 13 -1.04 3.45 -11.48
N ARG A 14 -0.41 4.34 -10.71
CA ARG A 14 -0.88 4.73 -9.39
C ARG A 14 -0.54 6.17 -9.07
N ARG A 15 -1.43 6.83 -8.32
CA ARG A 15 -1.25 8.21 -7.87
C ARG A 15 -0.86 8.22 -6.40
N ALA A 16 0.35 8.67 -6.10
CA ALA A 16 0.76 8.95 -4.73
C ALA A 16 0.07 10.22 -4.22
N ILE A 17 -0.54 10.16 -3.04
CA ILE A 17 -1.02 11.33 -2.30
C ILE A 17 -0.04 11.57 -1.16
N GLN A 18 0.68 12.68 -1.21
CA GLN A 18 1.59 13.05 -0.13
C GLN A 18 0.78 13.69 1.01
N ILE A 19 0.59 12.95 2.09
CA ILE A 19 0.00 13.46 3.32
C ILE A 19 1.15 14.06 4.14
N GLY A 20 1.24 15.39 4.16
CA GLY A 20 2.34 16.08 4.84
C GLY A 20 2.28 15.93 6.35
N LEU A 21 2.89 14.88 6.90
CA LEU A 21 3.14 14.77 8.34
C LEU A 21 4.19 15.80 8.73
N ARG A 22 3.84 16.73 9.63
CA ARG A 22 4.73 17.79 10.10
C ARG A 22 4.67 17.91 11.62
N ASN A 23 5.75 18.41 12.20
CA ASN A 23 5.84 18.77 13.61
C ASN A 23 5.52 17.58 14.53
N ASN A 24 4.65 17.79 15.51
CA ASN A 24 4.34 16.82 16.56
C ASN A 24 3.75 15.50 16.03
N PHE A 25 3.11 15.52 14.85
CA PHE A 25 2.58 14.30 14.22
C PHE A 25 3.67 13.31 13.80
N ILE A 26 4.90 13.77 13.52
CA ILE A 26 6.01 12.85 13.22
C ILE A 26 6.43 12.11 14.50
N GLN A 27 6.38 12.80 15.64
CA GLN A 27 6.74 12.22 16.93
C GLN A 27 5.70 11.20 17.38
N SER A 28 4.40 11.51 17.27
CA SER A 28 3.33 10.57 17.58
C SER A 28 3.37 9.36 16.65
N PHE A 29 3.55 9.58 15.34
CA PHE A 29 3.64 8.49 14.36
C PHE A 29 4.75 7.49 14.70
N ALA A 30 5.91 7.97 15.15
CA ALA A 30 7.04 7.12 15.44
C ALA A 30 7.00 6.45 16.82
N LYS A 31 6.18 6.95 17.77
CA LYS A 31 6.24 6.53 19.18
C LYS A 31 4.93 6.06 19.77
N GLU A 32 3.82 6.63 19.32
CA GLU A 32 2.51 6.49 19.97
C GLU A 32 1.49 5.81 19.04
N ASP A 33 1.56 6.08 17.74
CA ASP A 33 0.55 5.61 16.78
C ASP A 33 0.88 4.23 16.16
N ILE A 34 2.03 3.64 16.49
CA ILE A 34 2.42 2.30 16.01
C ILE A 34 1.67 1.24 16.82
N ILE A 35 0.79 0.49 16.16
CA ILE A 35 -0.01 -0.55 16.80
C ILE A 35 0.78 -1.87 16.91
N LEU A 36 1.52 -2.25 15.87
CA LEU A 36 2.26 -3.51 15.80
C LEU A 36 3.42 -3.38 14.80
N ILE A 37 4.55 -3.98 15.16
CA ILE A 37 5.65 -4.27 14.23
C ILE A 37 5.88 -5.77 14.30
N GLU A 38 5.79 -6.44 13.15
CA GLU A 38 6.03 -7.86 13.01
C GLU A 38 7.05 -8.14 11.91
N ASP A 39 7.86 -9.18 12.10
CA ASP A 39 8.76 -9.69 11.07
C ASP A 39 8.00 -10.66 10.18
N ILE A 40 7.87 -10.31 8.91
CA ILE A 40 7.18 -11.11 7.88
C ILE A 40 8.15 -11.77 6.90
N SER A 41 9.44 -11.85 7.24
CA SER A 41 10.48 -12.40 6.36
C SER A 41 10.19 -13.84 5.90
N ASP A 42 9.55 -14.64 6.76
CA ASP A 42 9.17 -16.02 6.45
C ASP A 42 8.11 -16.06 5.33
N PHE A 43 7.06 -15.25 5.46
CA PHE A 43 6.04 -15.07 4.44
C PHE A 43 6.64 -14.62 3.11
N VAL A 44 7.53 -13.62 3.13
CA VAL A 44 8.16 -13.11 1.90
C VAL A 44 8.98 -14.20 1.20
N ARG A 45 9.70 -15.04 1.96
CA ARG A 45 10.47 -16.16 1.39
C ARG A 45 9.56 -17.20 0.73
N GLU A 46 8.44 -17.54 1.35
CA GLU A 46 7.44 -18.46 0.80
C GLU A 46 6.85 -17.92 -0.51
N GLN A 47 6.41 -16.65 -0.53
CA GLN A 47 5.85 -16.05 -1.75
C GLN A 47 6.91 -15.93 -2.86
N HIS A 48 8.15 -15.57 -2.53
CA HIS A 48 9.25 -15.51 -3.49
C HIS A 48 9.54 -16.88 -4.13
N TYR A 49 9.44 -17.96 -3.38
CA TYR A 49 9.60 -19.31 -3.91
C TYR A 49 8.52 -19.69 -4.93
N LEU A 50 7.27 -19.26 -4.73
CA LEU A 50 6.19 -19.45 -5.69
C LEU A 50 6.43 -18.68 -6.99
N VAL A 51 6.93 -17.44 -6.90
CA VAL A 51 7.33 -16.64 -8.08
C VAL A 51 8.44 -17.35 -8.87
N LEU A 52 9.46 -17.88 -8.20
CA LEU A 52 10.55 -18.61 -8.87
C LEU A 52 10.08 -19.89 -9.58
N LYS A 53 8.94 -20.44 -9.15
CA LYS A 53 8.32 -21.63 -9.73
C LYS A 53 7.29 -21.35 -10.82
N ASP A 54 7.05 -20.08 -11.13
CA ASP A 54 5.97 -19.64 -12.04
C ASP A 54 4.56 -20.06 -11.58
N ASP A 55 4.40 -20.34 -10.27
CA ASP A 55 3.13 -20.75 -9.65
C ASP A 55 2.42 -19.54 -9.04
N LEU A 56 1.91 -18.69 -9.94
CA LEU A 56 1.30 -17.41 -9.57
C LEU A 56 -0.10 -17.56 -8.99
N GLU A 57 -0.80 -18.62 -9.35
CA GLU A 57 -2.15 -18.91 -8.85
C GLU A 57 -2.14 -19.18 -7.33
N SER A 58 -1.00 -19.65 -6.82
CA SER A 58 -0.80 -19.91 -5.39
C SER A 58 -0.32 -18.69 -4.61
N LEU A 59 -0.05 -17.55 -5.27
CA LEU A 59 0.41 -16.34 -4.59
C LEU A 59 -0.70 -15.74 -3.72
N MET A 60 -0.37 -15.48 -2.46
CA MET A 60 -1.22 -14.68 -1.60
C MET A 60 -0.97 -13.20 -1.87
N ILE A 61 -1.83 -12.63 -2.73
CA ILE A 61 -1.83 -11.19 -3.01
C ILE A 61 -2.90 -10.47 -2.17
N PRO A 62 -2.61 -9.25 -1.68
CA PRO A 62 -3.59 -8.46 -0.97
C PRO A 62 -4.73 -8.04 -1.91
N TYR A 63 -5.96 -8.08 -1.40
CA TYR A 63 -7.12 -7.56 -2.11
C TYR A 63 -7.17 -6.03 -1.99
N GLU A 64 -7.07 -5.32 -3.11
CA GLU A 64 -7.14 -3.86 -3.13
C GLU A 64 -8.58 -3.35 -3.25
N LYS A 65 -8.93 -2.31 -2.50
CA LYS A 65 -10.21 -1.59 -2.59
C LYS A 65 -9.98 -0.09 -2.71
N PRO A 66 -10.82 0.64 -3.46
CA PRO A 66 -10.78 2.10 -3.45
C PRO A 66 -10.95 2.64 -2.04
N LEU A 67 -10.04 3.54 -1.63
CA LEU A 67 -10.14 4.25 -0.37
C LEU A 67 -11.25 5.30 -0.47
N THR A 68 -12.31 5.15 0.33
CA THR A 68 -13.44 6.08 0.37
C THR A 68 -13.71 6.50 1.82
N PHE A 69 -13.85 7.80 2.06
CA PHE A 69 -14.21 8.33 3.37
C PHE A 69 -15.70 8.68 3.43
N LYS A 70 -16.27 8.69 4.63
CA LYS A 70 -17.65 9.19 4.83
C LYS A 70 -17.76 10.69 4.55
N ASP A 71 -16.67 11.43 4.77
CA ASP A 71 -16.57 12.86 4.48
C ASP A 71 -16.37 13.10 2.98
N GLN A 72 -17.43 13.59 2.33
CA GLN A 72 -17.43 13.89 0.89
C GLN A 72 -16.54 15.09 0.53
N GLU A 73 -16.40 16.07 1.42
CA GLU A 73 -15.52 17.22 1.22
C GLU A 73 -14.05 16.79 1.24
N LEU A 74 -13.70 15.87 2.14
CA LEU A 74 -12.38 15.25 2.19
C LEU A 74 -12.10 14.43 0.92
N ASN A 75 -13.04 13.59 0.48
CA ASN A 75 -12.90 12.84 -0.77
C ASN A 75 -12.66 13.76 -1.97
N ARG A 76 -13.35 14.90 -2.04
CA ARG A 76 -13.16 15.91 -3.08
C ARG A 76 -11.79 16.58 -3.00
N LYS A 77 -11.36 17.00 -1.81
CA LYS A 77 -10.03 17.61 -1.58
C LYS A 77 -8.89 16.67 -1.96
N LEU A 78 -9.04 15.39 -1.64
CA LEU A 78 -8.07 14.34 -1.96
C LEU A 78 -8.23 13.79 -3.38
N LYS A 79 -9.26 14.24 -4.11
CA LYS A 79 -9.60 13.80 -5.47
C LYS A 79 -9.77 12.28 -5.58
N LEU A 80 -10.42 11.69 -4.58
CA LEU A 80 -10.70 10.24 -4.53
C LEU A 80 -11.93 9.87 -5.39
N ASN A 81 -12.80 10.85 -5.67
CA ASN A 81 -14.00 10.68 -6.49
C ASN A 81 -13.79 11.11 -7.96
N GLU A 82 -12.61 11.63 -8.31
CA GLU A 82 -12.25 11.92 -9.71
C GLU A 82 -11.78 10.60 -10.36
N THR A 83 -12.72 9.78 -10.83
CA THR A 83 -12.41 8.71 -11.76
C THR A 83 -11.96 9.33 -13.07
N GLY A 84 -10.66 9.44 -13.28
CA GLY A 84 -10.08 9.66 -14.60
C GLY A 84 -10.11 8.37 -15.39
N TYR A 85 -11.21 8.12 -16.10
CA TYR A 85 -11.28 7.43 -17.39
C TYR A 85 -12.45 8.02 -18.18
#